data_AF-A0A8J0SD30-F1
#
_entry.id   AF-A0A8J0SD30-F1
#
_cell.length_a   1.000
_cell.length_b   1.000
_cell.length_c   1.000
_cell.angle_alpha   90.00
_cell.angle_beta   90.00
_cell.angle_gamma   90.00
#
_symmetry.space_group_name_H-M   'P 1'
#
loop_
_entity.id
_entity.type
_entity.pdbx_description
1 polymer ?
#
loop_
_entity_poly.entity_id
_entity_poly.type
_entity_poly.pdbx_seq_one_letter_code
_entity_poly.pdbx_strand_id
1 'polypeptide(L)'
;MAYAFTLAGRMDIRRQLLQSLDEQAIKKDGTVHLHRPEFSDDSGVDRFPYRRAPSAEVEMNSYMLLALLSKPNVSDDDLTLATQVVSWMIKQQNPNGGFSSTQDTVVALQALSLYGSLTLSHDNGFTFFGQNSSCRVPCRGIKPVASPTYCPEGSPRVLNLELPA
;
A
#
# COMPACT_ATOMS: atom_id res chain seq x y z
N MET A 1 -1.86 10.40 3.82
CA MET A 1 -3.07 10.91 3.11
C MET A 1 -3.02 10.77 1.59
N ALA A 2 -1.85 10.75 0.93
CA ALA A 2 -1.77 10.63 -0.54
C ALA A 2 -2.60 9.46 -1.11
N TYR A 3 -2.57 8.28 -0.47
CA TYR A 3 -3.32 7.10 -0.90
C TYR A 3 -4.84 7.32 -0.94
N ALA A 4 -5.42 7.96 0.08
CA ALA A 4 -6.85 8.23 0.12
C ALA A 4 -7.29 9.12 -1.05
N PHE A 5 -6.48 10.13 -1.41
CA PHE A 5 -6.76 10.98 -2.57
C PHE A 5 -6.54 10.25 -3.91
N THR A 6 -5.59 9.30 -3.97
CA THR A 6 -5.47 8.40 -5.12
C THR A 6 -6.76 7.62 -5.33
N LEU A 7 -7.31 7.02 -4.28
CA LEU A 7 -8.56 6.25 -4.34
C LEU A 7 -9.78 7.13 -4.64
N ALA A 8 -9.81 8.36 -4.11
CA ALA A 8 -10.87 9.32 -4.37
C ALA A 8 -10.81 9.95 -5.78
N GLY A 9 -9.82 9.61 -6.61
CA GLY A 9 -9.66 10.16 -7.95
C GLY A 9 -9.12 11.60 -8.00
N ARG A 10 -8.74 12.18 -6.86
CA ARG A 10 -8.25 13.57 -6.72
C ARG A 10 -6.75 13.66 -7.03
N MET A 11 -6.43 13.53 -8.31
CA MET A 11 -5.04 13.45 -8.80
C MET A 11 -4.27 14.77 -8.65
N ASP A 12 -4.97 15.89 -8.57
CA ASP A 12 -4.43 17.23 -8.27
C ASP A 12 -3.79 17.28 -6.88
N ILE A 13 -4.57 16.94 -5.85
CA ILE A 13 -4.12 16.92 -4.45
C ILE A 13 -3.09 15.82 -4.24
N ARG A 14 -3.33 14.64 -4.83
CA ARG A 14 -2.39 13.51 -4.78
C ARG A 14 -0.99 13.92 -5.22
N ARG A 15 -0.88 14.64 -6.34
CA ARG A 15 0.41 15.06 -6.90
C ARG A 15 1.15 16.01 -5.95
N GLN A 16 0.44 17.00 -5.40
CA GLN A 16 1.02 17.94 -4.44
C GLN A 16 1.52 17.20 -3.18
N LEU A 17 0.74 16.25 -2.67
CA LEU A 17 1.13 15.46 -1.51
C LEU A 17 2.34 14.57 -1.80
N LEU A 18 2.38 13.89 -2.95
CA LEU A 18 3.52 13.05 -3.33
C LEU A 18 4.79 13.90 -3.55
N GLN A 19 4.67 15.10 -4.10
CA GLN A 19 5.79 16.03 -4.25
C GLN A 19 6.35 16.43 -2.88
N SER A 20 5.49 16.83 -1.94
CA SER A 20 5.92 17.15 -0.57
C SER A 20 6.53 15.95 0.17
N LEU A 21 6.08 14.73 -0.14
CA LEU A 21 6.68 13.51 0.40
C LEU A 21 8.05 13.23 -0.23
N ASP A 22 8.22 13.44 -1.54
CA ASP A 22 9.53 13.26 -2.20
C ASP A 22 10.59 14.23 -1.66
N GLU A 23 10.19 15.47 -1.32
CA GLU A 23 11.05 16.46 -0.66
C GLU A 23 11.51 16.01 0.73
N GLN A 24 10.69 15.25 1.46
CA GLN A 24 11.00 14.70 2.78
C GLN A 24 11.65 13.32 2.73
N ALA A 25 11.73 12.71 1.55
CA ALA A 25 12.21 11.34 1.41
C ALA A 25 13.72 11.24 1.56
N ILE A 26 14.16 10.24 2.31
CA ILE A 26 15.57 9.90 2.46
C ILE A 26 15.98 9.01 1.29
N LYS A 27 16.86 9.53 0.43
CA LYS A 27 17.40 8.85 -0.74
C LYS A 27 18.80 8.35 -0.40
N LYS A 28 18.92 7.07 -0.01
CA LYS A 28 20.20 6.46 0.41
C LYS A 28 20.36 5.06 -0.20
N ASP A 29 21.57 4.74 -0.67
CA ASP A 29 21.94 3.41 -1.17
C ASP A 29 21.00 2.88 -2.28
N GLY A 30 20.54 3.78 -3.16
CA GLY A 30 19.57 3.45 -4.22
C GLY A 30 18.16 3.13 -3.72
N THR A 31 17.88 3.39 -2.44
CA THR A 31 16.56 3.20 -1.84
C THR A 31 15.95 4.52 -1.42
N VAL A 32 14.61 4.60 -1.48
CA VAL A 32 13.84 5.78 -1.09
C VAL A 32 12.90 5.38 0.02
N HIS A 33 12.95 6.09 1.15
CA HIS A 33 12.05 5.85 2.26
C HIS A 33 11.75 7.12 3.04
N LEU A 34 10.57 7.16 3.65
CA LEU A 34 10.15 8.21 4.57
C LEU A 34 10.48 7.80 6.00
N HIS A 35 10.92 8.77 6.80
CA HIS A 35 11.23 8.61 8.22
C HIS A 35 10.48 9.66 9.05
N ARG A 36 10.20 9.36 10.32
CA ARG A 36 9.58 10.34 11.21
C ARG A 36 10.66 11.23 11.85
N PRO A 37 10.55 12.56 11.79
CA PRO A 37 11.56 13.45 12.36
C PRO A 37 11.73 13.32 13.89
N GLU A 38 10.76 12.75 14.61
CA GLU A 38 10.80 12.62 16.08
C GLU A 38 11.70 11.48 16.61
N PHE A 39 12.28 10.66 15.74
CA PHE A 39 13.25 9.62 16.11
C PHE A 39 14.58 9.81 15.37
N SER A 40 15.14 11.03 15.42
CA SER A 40 16.55 11.20 15.15
C SER A 40 17.34 10.32 16.11
N ASP A 41 18.08 9.37 15.55
CA ASP A 41 18.90 8.37 16.25
C ASP A 41 20.14 9.02 16.91
N ASP A 42 19.93 10.05 17.73
CA ASP A 42 20.95 10.80 18.47
C ASP A 42 21.21 10.18 19.86
N SER A 43 20.79 8.94 20.08
CA SER A 43 21.41 8.09 21.10
C SER A 43 22.61 7.43 20.43
N GLY A 44 23.81 8.00 20.61
CA GLY A 44 25.11 7.48 20.15
C GLY A 44 25.50 6.11 20.72
N VAL A 45 24.57 5.17 20.74
CA VAL A 45 24.74 3.76 21.06
C VAL A 45 24.87 3.04 19.73
N ASP A 46 26.01 2.38 19.55
CA ASP A 46 26.44 1.71 18.33
C ASP A 46 25.32 1.19 17.43
N ARG A 47 25.38 1.63 16.16
CA ARG A 47 24.61 1.15 15.02
C ARG A 47 24.74 -0.37 14.93
N PHE A 48 23.81 -1.11 15.51
CA PHE A 48 23.60 -2.50 15.11
C PHE A 48 23.24 -2.48 13.61
N PRO A 49 23.94 -3.24 12.75
CA PRO A 49 23.72 -3.22 11.30
C PRO A 49 22.34 -3.73 10.87
N TYR A 50 21.50 -4.15 11.83
CA TYR A 50 20.17 -4.73 11.65
C TYR A 50 19.07 -3.98 12.39
N ARG A 51 19.23 -2.69 12.68
CA ARG A 51 18.14 -1.92 13.28
C ARG A 51 17.01 -1.77 12.25
N ARG A 52 15.95 -2.54 12.43
CA ARG A 52 14.73 -2.47 11.61
C ARG A 52 14.00 -1.17 11.89
N ALA A 53 13.38 -0.63 10.86
CA ALA A 53 12.54 0.55 10.96
C ALA A 53 11.36 0.29 11.92
N PRO A 54 10.99 1.29 12.74
CA PRO A 54 9.75 1.28 13.50
C PRO A 54 8.53 0.96 12.62
N SER A 55 7.53 0.31 13.22
CA SER A 55 6.29 -0.09 12.54
C SER A 55 5.60 1.05 11.78
N ALA A 56 5.61 2.26 12.34
CA ALA A 56 5.01 3.43 11.71
C ALA A 56 5.71 3.88 10.42
N GLU A 57 7.02 3.66 10.30
CA GLU A 57 7.75 3.97 9.06
C GLU A 57 7.44 2.94 7.98
N VAL A 58 7.37 1.67 8.35
CA VAL A 58 6.92 0.62 7.43
C VAL A 58 5.52 0.93 6.92
N GLU A 59 4.58 1.27 7.81
CA GLU A 59 3.21 1.63 7.45
C GLU A 59 3.18 2.86 6.53
N MET A 60 3.91 3.93 6.87
CA MET A 60 3.97 5.16 6.06
C MET A 60 4.51 4.89 4.65
N ASN A 61 5.61 4.14 4.53
CA ASN A 61 6.19 3.77 3.25
C ASN A 61 5.27 2.85 2.45
N SER A 62 4.53 1.96 3.12
CA SER A 62 3.53 1.10 2.47
C SER A 62 2.39 1.91 1.86
N TYR A 63 1.88 2.93 2.57
CA TYR A 63 0.87 3.84 2.01
C TYR A 63 1.40 4.73 0.89
N MET A 64 2.68 5.14 0.95
CA MET A 64 3.32 5.86 -0.15
C MET A 64 3.37 4.98 -1.41
N LEU A 65 3.80 3.72 -1.26
CA LEU A 65 3.83 2.75 -2.35
C LEU A 65 2.44 2.51 -2.95
N LEU A 66 1.42 2.32 -2.11
CA LEU A 66 0.03 2.20 -2.56
C LEU A 66 -0.45 3.47 -3.30
N ALA A 67 -0.07 4.66 -2.84
CA ALA A 67 -0.45 5.93 -3.46
C ALA A 67 0.16 6.09 -4.87
N LEU A 68 1.39 5.61 -5.07
CA LEU A 68 2.08 5.61 -6.36
C LEU A 68 1.41 4.64 -7.36
N LEU A 69 1.07 3.44 -6.89
CA LEU A 69 0.67 2.33 -7.75
C LEU A 69 -0.84 2.21 -7.98
N SER A 70 -1.69 2.78 -7.13
CA SER A 70 -3.15 2.61 -7.23
C SER A 70 -3.84 3.61 -8.18
N LYS A 71 -3.09 4.22 -9.11
CA LYS A 71 -3.65 5.12 -10.14
C LYS A 71 -3.91 4.36 -11.44
N PRO A 72 -4.86 4.79 -12.29
CA PRO A 72 -5.25 4.05 -13.48
C PRO A 72 -4.11 3.87 -14.50
N ASN A 73 -3.23 4.86 -14.64
CA ASN A 73 -2.09 4.82 -15.56
C ASN A 73 -0.78 4.97 -14.77
N VAL A 74 -0.19 3.85 -14.37
CA VAL A 74 1.15 3.78 -13.76
C VAL A 74 2.21 4.02 -14.81
N SER A 75 3.08 5.01 -14.59
CA SER A 75 4.19 5.35 -15.47
C SER A 75 5.49 4.66 -15.03
N ASP A 76 6.43 4.50 -15.95
CA ASP A 76 7.72 3.84 -15.69
C ASP A 76 8.53 4.55 -14.60
N ASP A 77 8.41 5.88 -14.50
CA ASP A 77 9.01 6.66 -13.41
C ASP A 77 8.43 6.27 -12.04
N ASP A 78 7.11 6.03 -11.96
CA ASP A 78 6.48 5.61 -10.71
C ASP A 78 6.85 4.18 -10.35
N LEU A 79 7.01 3.29 -11.34
CA LEU A 79 7.51 1.94 -11.12
C LEU A 79 8.96 1.96 -10.65
N THR A 80 9.79 2.84 -11.21
CA THR A 80 11.18 3.04 -10.79
C THR A 80 11.24 3.50 -9.33
N LEU A 81 10.46 4.52 -8.97
CA LEU A 81 10.38 5.01 -7.59
C LEU A 81 9.82 3.92 -6.66
N ALA A 82 8.76 3.22 -7.07
CA ALA A 82 8.20 2.10 -6.34
C ALA A 82 9.24 1.00 -6.09
N THR A 83 10.08 0.69 -7.08
CA THR A 83 11.18 -0.29 -6.96
C THR A 83 12.17 0.10 -5.87
N GLN A 84 12.52 1.39 -5.78
CA GLN A 84 13.44 1.92 -4.77
C GLN A 84 12.84 1.84 -3.35
N VAL A 85 11.53 2.06 -3.22
CA VAL A 85 10.79 1.92 -1.95
C VAL A 85 10.66 0.46 -1.55
N VAL A 86 10.31 -0.43 -2.48
CA VAL A 86 10.21 -1.87 -2.25
C VAL A 86 11.57 -2.44 -1.83
N SER A 87 12.65 -2.00 -2.45
CA SER A 87 14.02 -2.39 -2.09
C SER A 87 14.37 -2.01 -0.66
N TRP A 88 13.85 -0.90 -0.14
CA TRP A 88 13.97 -0.56 1.28
C TRP A 88 13.09 -1.47 2.14
N MET A 89 11.82 -1.68 1.78
CA MET A 89 10.87 -2.47 2.55
C MET A 89 11.31 -3.93 2.74
N ILE A 90 11.89 -4.55 1.72
CA ILE A 90 12.42 -5.93 1.79
C ILE A 90 13.52 -6.03 2.85
N LYS A 91 14.36 -5.01 3.01
CA LYS A 91 15.39 -4.97 4.06
C LYS A 91 14.80 -4.86 5.47
N GLN A 92 13.56 -4.39 5.60
CA GLN A 92 12.87 -4.26 6.89
C GLN A 92 12.10 -5.52 7.30
N GLN A 93 11.98 -6.52 6.42
CA GLN A 93 11.32 -7.79 6.76
C GLN A 93 12.08 -8.54 7.85
N ASN A 94 11.33 -9.18 8.73
CA ASN A 94 11.88 -10.07 9.74
C ASN A 94 12.23 -11.45 9.11
N PRO A 95 13.05 -12.29 9.78
CA PRO A 95 13.41 -13.63 9.26
C PRO A 95 12.23 -14.56 8.99
N ASN A 96 11.06 -14.27 9.54
CA ASN A 96 9.84 -15.05 9.39
C ASN A 96 8.92 -14.48 8.28
N GLY A 97 9.36 -13.45 7.54
CA GLY A 97 8.63 -12.85 6.42
C GLY A 97 7.58 -11.79 6.79
N GLY A 98 7.53 -11.34 8.04
CA GLY A 98 6.62 -10.28 8.52
C GLY A 98 7.34 -8.97 8.86
N PHE A 99 6.60 -8.01 9.42
CA PHE A 99 7.16 -6.74 9.95
C PHE A 99 7.02 -6.68 11.48
N SER A 100 7.13 -5.49 12.06
CA SER A 100 7.21 -5.31 13.52
C SER A 100 5.85 -5.45 14.20
N SER A 101 4.74 -5.23 13.49
CA SER A 101 3.37 -5.31 14.00
C SER A 101 2.49 -6.14 13.05
N THR A 102 1.21 -6.28 13.38
CA THR A 102 0.23 -6.93 12.51
C THR A 102 -0.30 -5.97 11.45
N GLN A 103 -0.55 -4.71 11.81
CA GLN A 103 -1.10 -3.69 10.92
C GLN A 103 -0.12 -3.32 9.80
N ASP A 104 1.13 -3.01 10.13
CA ASP A 104 2.18 -2.73 9.14
C ASP A 104 2.42 -3.93 8.23
N THR A 105 2.35 -5.16 8.76
CA THR A 105 2.47 -6.38 7.96
C THR A 105 1.35 -6.49 6.93
N VAL A 106 0.09 -6.26 7.32
CA VAL A 106 -1.04 -6.33 6.38
C VAL A 106 -0.91 -5.28 5.26
N VAL A 107 -0.63 -4.03 5.62
CA VAL A 107 -0.53 -2.93 4.65
C VAL A 107 0.70 -3.09 3.76
N ALA A 108 1.83 -3.53 4.31
CA ALA A 108 3.05 -3.77 3.56
C ALA A 108 2.88 -4.92 2.57
N LEU A 109 2.29 -6.04 2.99
CA LEU A 109 2.02 -7.16 2.08
C LEU A 109 1.03 -6.77 0.98
N GLN A 110 0.01 -5.97 1.30
CA GLN A 110 -0.89 -5.43 0.29
C GLN A 110 -0.12 -4.60 -0.76
N ALA A 111 0.74 -3.68 -0.31
CA ALA A 111 1.53 -2.82 -1.18
C ALA A 111 2.52 -3.61 -2.05
N LEU A 112 3.24 -4.57 -1.46
CA LEU A 112 4.18 -5.46 -2.15
C LEU A 112 3.48 -6.35 -3.17
N SER A 113 2.30 -6.88 -2.84
CA SER A 113 1.51 -7.69 -3.77
C SER A 113 1.03 -6.89 -4.98
N LEU A 114 0.59 -5.65 -4.77
CA LEU A 114 0.20 -4.74 -5.85
C LEU A 114 1.39 -4.43 -6.75
N TYR A 115 2.55 -4.11 -6.18
CA TYR A 115 3.78 -3.89 -6.93
C TYR A 115 4.15 -5.11 -7.79
N GLY A 116 4.16 -6.31 -7.21
CA GLY A 116 4.45 -7.54 -7.95
C GLY A 116 3.47 -7.80 -9.09
N SER A 117 2.18 -7.51 -8.89
CA SER A 117 1.17 -7.66 -9.95
C SER A 117 1.42 -6.72 -11.14
N LEU A 118 1.92 -5.51 -10.88
CA LEU A 118 2.19 -4.50 -11.89
C LEU A 118 3.50 -4.77 -12.62
N THR A 119 4.57 -5.14 -11.91
CA THR A 119 5.86 -5.42 -12.55
C THR A 119 5.82 -6.69 -13.38
N LEU A 120 5.19 -7.77 -12.90
CA LEU A 120 5.00 -8.99 -13.68
C LEU A 120 4.15 -8.73 -14.93
N SER A 121 3.15 -7.85 -14.84
CA SER A 121 2.33 -7.49 -16.00
C SER A 121 3.07 -6.59 -16.99
N HIS A 122 3.98 -5.76 -16.50
CA HIS A 122 4.84 -4.88 -17.31
C HIS A 122 5.95 -5.68 -18.02
N ASP A 123 6.47 -6.73 -17.38
CA ASP A 123 7.46 -7.67 -17.92
C ASP A 123 6.87 -8.70 -18.88
N ASN A 124 5.61 -8.59 -19.32
CA ASN A 124 5.00 -9.47 -20.32
C ASN A 124 5.63 -9.36 -21.74
N GLY A 125 6.77 -8.67 -21.88
CA GLY A 125 7.72 -8.83 -22.99
C GLY A 125 8.74 -9.97 -22.79
N PHE A 126 8.77 -10.62 -21.62
CA PHE A 126 9.64 -11.74 -21.33
C PHE A 126 8.92 -13.07 -21.62
N THR A 127 8.94 -13.49 -22.88
CA THR A 127 8.48 -14.81 -23.29
C THR A 127 9.38 -15.90 -22.71
N PHE A 128 9.01 -16.47 -21.56
CA PHE A 128 9.50 -17.79 -21.14
C PHE A 128 8.89 -18.86 -22.05
N PHE A 129 9.43 -19.03 -23.26
CA PHE A 129 9.32 -20.31 -23.97
C PHE A 129 10.31 -21.29 -23.34
N GLY A 130 9.88 -21.91 -22.24
CA GLY A 130 10.49 -23.09 -21.65
C GLY A 130 9.38 -24.01 -21.21
N GLN A 131 9.04 -24.98 -22.06
CA GLN A 131 7.99 -25.96 -21.80
C GLN A 131 8.24 -26.69 -20.48
N ASN A 132 7.36 -26.51 -19.50
CA ASN A 132 6.84 -27.63 -18.72
C ASN A 132 5.46 -27.29 -18.16
N SER A 133 4.45 -27.96 -18.70
CA SER A 133 3.04 -27.81 -18.40
C SER A 133 2.71 -28.46 -17.06
N SER A 134 3.02 -27.81 -15.93
CA SER A 134 2.33 -28.09 -14.66
C SER A 134 2.60 -27.03 -13.60
N CYS A 135 1.86 -25.92 -13.65
CA CYS A 135 1.45 -25.13 -12.48
C CYS A 135 0.40 -24.11 -12.93
N ARG A 136 -0.77 -24.59 -13.34
CA ARG A 136 -2.00 -23.78 -13.28
C ARG A 136 -2.55 -23.95 -11.89
N VAL A 137 -2.35 -22.98 -11.00
CA VAL A 137 -3.24 -22.83 -9.85
C VAL A 137 -4.51 -22.19 -10.41
N PRO A 138 -5.65 -22.89 -10.50
CA PRO A 138 -6.87 -22.26 -10.94
C PRO A 138 -7.36 -21.41 -9.78
N CYS A 139 -7.42 -20.08 -9.96
CA CYS A 139 -8.23 -19.23 -9.09
C CYS A 139 -9.71 -19.58 -9.31
N ARG A 140 -10.18 -20.66 -8.69
CA ARG A 140 -11.61 -20.96 -8.58
C ARG A 140 -12.14 -20.31 -7.31
N GLY A 141 -12.92 -19.24 -7.49
CA GLY A 141 -14.08 -19.00 -6.64
C GLY A 141 -13.93 -18.09 -5.42
N ILE A 142 -13.14 -17.01 -5.49
CA ILE A 142 -13.40 -15.87 -4.60
C ILE A 142 -14.40 -14.97 -5.32
N LYS A 143 -15.70 -15.16 -5.02
CA LYS A 143 -16.70 -14.15 -5.37
C LYS A 143 -16.36 -12.87 -4.59
N PRO A 144 -16.52 -11.68 -5.19
CA PRO A 144 -16.42 -10.44 -4.44
C PRO A 144 -17.44 -10.48 -3.30
N VAL A 145 -17.00 -10.18 -2.07
CA VAL A 145 -17.91 -9.88 -0.96
C VAL A 145 -18.66 -8.62 -1.37
N ALA A 146 -19.91 -8.79 -1.79
CA ALA A 146 -20.86 -7.70 -1.87
C ALA A 146 -21.21 -7.31 -0.44
N SER A 147 -20.94 -6.06 -0.06
CA SER A 147 -21.47 -5.47 1.17
C SER A 147 -23.00 -5.60 1.17
N PRO A 148 -23.65 -5.96 2.28
CA PRO A 148 -25.09 -5.98 2.35
C PRO A 148 -25.61 -4.54 2.45
N THR A 149 -26.06 -3.98 1.33
CA THR A 149 -27.01 -2.87 1.30
C THR A 149 -28.34 -3.38 1.84
N TYR A 150 -28.66 -3.01 3.07
CA TYR A 150 -29.98 -3.22 3.65
C TYR A 150 -30.91 -2.08 3.20
N CYS A 151 -31.80 -2.36 2.25
CA CYS A 151 -32.95 -1.53 1.95
C CYS A 151 -34.22 -2.28 2.38
N PRO A 152 -34.98 -1.80 3.38
CA PRO A 152 -36.35 -2.25 3.57
C PRO A 152 -37.31 -1.33 2.80
N GLU A 153 -37.95 -1.86 1.76
CA GLU A 153 -39.25 -1.33 1.31
C GLU A 153 -40.36 -1.88 2.21
N GLY A 154 -41.25 -1.00 2.66
CA GLY A 154 -42.47 -1.37 3.38
C GLY A 154 -43.08 -0.19 4.17
N SER A 155 -43.71 0.76 3.48
CA SER A 155 -44.63 1.77 4.05
C SER A 155 -46.07 1.19 4.09
N PRO A 156 -47.06 1.75 4.82
CA PRO A 156 -47.06 2.67 5.97
C PRO A 156 -47.76 2.05 7.21
N ARG A 157 -47.39 2.47 8.42
CA ARG A 157 -48.32 2.43 9.56
C ARG A 157 -48.36 3.79 10.25
N VAL A 158 -49.58 4.32 10.26
CA VAL A 158 -50.05 5.56 10.87
C VAL A 158 -49.70 5.55 12.36
N LEU A 159 -48.97 6.56 12.83
CA LEU A 159 -48.90 6.89 14.26
C LEU A 159 -49.50 8.28 14.42
N ASN A 160 -50.79 8.30 14.76
CA ASN A 160 -51.38 9.42 15.48
C ASN A 160 -50.72 9.47 16.86
N LEU A 161 -50.12 10.61 17.19
CA LEU A 161 -49.88 10.99 18.57
C LEU A 161 -50.40 12.41 18.75
N GLU A 162 -51.60 12.51 19.31
CA GLU A 162 -52.19 13.71 19.89
C GLU A 162 -51.19 14.49 20.77
N LEU A 163 -51.11 15.82 20.56
CA LEU A 163 -50.62 16.77 21.55
C LEU A 163 -51.70 17.00 22.63
N PRO A 164 -51.36 17.05 23.92
CA PRO A 164 -52.27 17.60 24.93
C PRO A 164 -52.22 19.13 24.95
N ALA A 165 -53.35 19.69 25.38
CA ALA A 165 -53.80 21.08 25.34
C ALA A 165 -52.93 22.11 26.09
#